data_AF-A0A516PWB3-F1
#
_entry.id   AF-A0A516PWB3-F1
#
_cell.length_a   1.000
_cell.length_b   1.000
_cell.length_c   1.000
_cell.angle_alpha   90.00
_cell.angle_beta   90.00
_cell.angle_gamma   90.00
#
_symmetry.space_group_name_H-M   'P 1'
#
loop_
_entity.id
_entity.type
_entity.pdbx_description
1 polymer ?
#
loop_
_entity_poly.entity_id
_entity_poly.type
_entity_poly.pdbx_seq_one_letter_code
_entity_poly.pdbx_strand_id
1 'polypeptide(L)'
;MQAAEIAGSLIRQLAVPAPAGLPLLVDIAQDLATDPGNTLVHGDLHYGNIRAGIRKPWLALDPKPAIGNQERSVPELMWNRIDDAQDAAAVHDLLRKASNTYSVCNSCTSPPVCRARR
;
A
#
# COMPACT_ATOMS: atom_id res chain seq x y z
N MET A 1 17.29 15.49 17.68
CA MET A 1 17.94 15.82 16.39
C MET A 1 18.89 14.71 15.93
N GLN A 2 19.79 14.24 16.79
CA GLN A 2 20.75 13.16 16.48
C GLN A 2 20.12 11.86 15.92
N ALA A 3 18.97 11.42 16.45
CA ALA A 3 18.28 10.22 15.93
C ALA A 3 17.80 10.37 14.48
N ALA A 4 17.29 11.55 14.11
CA ALA A 4 16.84 11.83 12.75
C ALA A 4 18.02 11.92 11.76
N GLU A 5 19.15 12.47 12.20
CA GLU A 5 20.39 12.52 11.41
C GLU A 5 20.96 11.12 11.17
N ILE A 6 21.02 10.28 12.20
CA ILE A 6 21.46 8.89 12.10
C ILE A 6 20.53 8.11 11.16
N ALA A 7 19.21 8.20 11.35
CA ALA A 7 18.24 7.55 10.48
C ALA A 7 18.38 8.02 9.03
N GLY A 8 18.51 9.34 8.80
CA GLY A 8 18.72 9.91 7.47
C GLY A 8 20.02 9.44 6.81
N SER A 9 21.10 9.28 7.59
CA SER A 9 22.37 8.74 7.09
C SER A 9 22.25 7.26 6.71
N LEU A 10 21.61 6.45 7.57
CA LEU A 10 21.39 5.03 7.30
C LEU A 10 20.50 4.81 6.07
N ILE A 11 19.41 5.58 5.94
CA ILE A 11 18.53 5.51 4.76
C ILE A 11 19.32 5.79 3.48
N ARG A 12 20.22 6.77 3.48
CA ARG A 12 21.06 7.07 2.31
C ARG A 12 22.07 5.96 2.00
N GLN A 13 22.66 5.35 3.03
CA GLN A 13 23.62 4.26 2.87
C GLN A 13 22.96 2.95 2.40
N LEU A 14 21.74 2.70 2.86
CA LEU A 14 20.94 1.52 2.52
C LEU A 14 20.06 1.74 1.28
N ALA A 15 20.16 2.91 0.64
CA ALA A 15 19.39 3.23 -0.55
C ALA A 15 19.82 2.32 -1.71
N VAL A 16 18.90 1.48 -2.15
CA VAL A 16 19.05 0.73 -3.40
C VAL A 16 18.77 1.71 -4.55
N PRO A 17 19.69 1.86 -5.54
CA PRO A 17 19.43 2.70 -6.69
C PRO A 17 18.13 2.30 -7.38
N ALA A 18 17.32 3.29 -7.77
CA ALA A 18 16.13 3.01 -8.55
C ALA A 18 16.52 2.27 -9.85
N PRO A 19 15.75 1.26 -10.26
CA PRO A 19 15.92 0.64 -11.57
C PRO A 19 16.00 1.67 -12.70
N ALA A 20 16.89 1.43 -13.66
CA ALA A 20 17.04 2.31 -14.82
C ALA A 20 15.70 2.48 -15.56
N GLY A 21 15.40 3.71 -15.97
CA GLY A 21 14.17 4.04 -16.70
C GLY A 21 12.97 4.43 -15.82
N LEU A 22 13.10 4.36 -14.49
CA LEU A 22 12.11 4.96 -13.58
C LEU A 22 12.43 6.45 -13.33
N PRO A 23 11.43 7.34 -13.32
CA PRO A 23 11.66 8.75 -13.01
C PRO A 23 12.05 8.92 -11.54
N LEU A 24 12.84 9.95 -11.23
CA LEU A 24 13.10 10.30 -9.84
C LEU A 24 11.83 10.90 -9.23
N LEU A 25 11.63 10.72 -7.93
CA LEU A 25 10.48 11.29 -7.22
C LEU A 25 10.40 12.82 -7.41
N VAL A 26 11.54 13.51 -7.41
CA VAL A 26 11.61 14.96 -7.62
C VAL A 26 11.10 15.38 -9.00
N ASP A 27 11.20 14.50 -10.00
CA ASP A 27 10.77 14.79 -11.37
C ASP A 27 9.25 14.69 -11.52
N ILE A 28 8.56 13.92 -10.66
CA ILE A 28 7.12 13.61 -10.79
C ILE A 28 6.27 14.14 -9.62
N ALA A 29 6.89 14.64 -8.55
CA ALA A 29 6.18 15.01 -7.32
C ALA A 29 5.12 16.09 -7.54
N GLN A 30 5.40 17.06 -8.43
CA GLN A 30 4.46 18.14 -8.73
C GLN A 30 3.20 17.60 -9.41
N ASP A 31 3.35 16.72 -10.39
CA ASP A 31 2.23 16.12 -11.12
C ASP A 31 1.37 15.28 -10.17
N LEU A 32 2.00 14.45 -9.33
CA LEU A 32 1.32 13.67 -8.29
C LEU A 32 0.56 14.54 -7.29
N ALA A 33 1.07 15.73 -6.96
CA ALA A 33 0.40 16.65 -6.04
C ALA A 33 -0.85 17.28 -6.68
N THR A 34 -0.89 17.40 -8.01
CA THR A 34 -2.04 17.99 -8.73
C THR A 34 -3.17 16.99 -9.01
N ASP A 35 -2.88 15.69 -8.95
CA ASP A 35 -3.87 14.61 -9.02
C ASP A 35 -3.77 13.68 -7.80
N PRO A 36 -4.36 14.06 -6.66
CA PRO A 36 -4.34 13.23 -5.46
C PRO A 36 -5.21 11.97 -5.58
N GLY A 37 -5.95 11.78 -6.68
CA GLY A 37 -6.99 10.77 -6.81
C GLY A 37 -8.29 11.17 -6.12
N ASN A 38 -9.35 10.40 -6.36
CA ASN A 38 -10.72 10.73 -5.92
C ASN A 38 -11.42 9.58 -5.17
N THR A 39 -10.65 8.66 -4.58
CA THR A 39 -11.19 7.52 -3.84
C THR A 39 -10.90 7.66 -2.36
N LEU A 40 -11.87 7.32 -1.51
CA LEU A 40 -11.65 7.13 -0.08
C LEU A 40 -10.91 5.80 0.15
N VAL A 41 -9.68 5.87 0.64
CA VAL A 41 -8.83 4.71 0.91
C VAL A 41 -8.61 4.52 2.42
N HIS A 42 -8.19 3.32 2.81
CA HIS A 42 -8.04 2.92 4.21
C HIS A 42 -6.83 3.58 4.91
N GLY A 43 -5.75 3.86 4.18
CA GLY A 43 -4.55 4.55 4.65
C GLY A 43 -3.73 3.85 5.74
N ASP A 44 -4.09 2.61 6.08
CA ASP A 44 -3.37 1.75 7.04
C ASP A 44 -3.73 0.28 6.83
N LEU A 45 -3.76 -0.15 5.56
CA LEU A 45 -4.29 -1.46 5.19
C LEU A 45 -3.19 -2.51 5.29
N HIS A 46 -2.90 -2.99 6.49
CA HIS A 46 -1.92 -4.05 6.72
C HIS A 46 -2.54 -5.30 7.34
N TYR A 47 -1.83 -6.43 7.34
CA TYR A 47 -2.31 -7.71 7.88
C TYR A 47 -2.82 -7.61 9.33
N GLY A 48 -2.22 -6.73 10.14
CA GLY A 48 -2.65 -6.46 11.51
C GLY A 48 -4.04 -5.85 11.60
N ASN A 49 -4.52 -5.21 10.55
CA ASN A 49 -5.83 -4.58 10.43
C ASN A 49 -6.83 -5.39 9.59
N ILE A 50 -6.46 -6.59 9.14
CA ILE A 50 -7.37 -7.53 8.46
C ILE A 50 -7.77 -8.66 9.42
N ARG A 51 -9.07 -8.92 9.53
CA ARG A 51 -9.61 -10.04 10.33
C ARG A 51 -10.64 -10.84 9.56
N ALA A 52 -10.72 -12.14 9.86
CA ALA A 52 -11.82 -12.96 9.38
C ALA A 52 -13.15 -12.44 9.96
N GLY A 53 -14.19 -12.39 9.13
CA GLY A 53 -15.49 -11.85 9.50
C GLY A 53 -16.64 -12.83 9.30
N ILE A 54 -17.75 -12.55 9.99
CA ILE A 54 -19.01 -13.30 9.82
C ILE A 54 -19.84 -12.72 8.66
N ARG A 55 -19.92 -11.39 8.54
CA ARG A 55 -20.71 -10.70 7.49
C ARG A 55 -20.07 -10.78 6.10
N LYS A 56 -18.75 -10.79 6.07
CA LYS A 56 -17.90 -10.92 4.89
C LYS A 56 -16.69 -11.76 5.29
N PRO A 57 -16.08 -12.53 4.36
CA PRO A 57 -14.94 -13.37 4.69
C PRO A 57 -13.80 -12.62 5.37
N TRP A 58 -13.60 -11.35 5.00
CA TRP A 58 -12.58 -10.46 5.56
C TRP A 58 -13.17 -9.10 5.91
N LEU A 59 -12.70 -8.52 7.02
CA LEU A 59 -13.02 -7.18 7.49
C LEU A 59 -11.73 -6.39 7.68
N ALA A 60 -11.71 -5.16 7.17
CA ALA A 60 -10.67 -4.18 7.44
C ALA A 60 -11.05 -3.33 8.67
N LEU A 61 -10.09 -3.10 9.55
CA LEU A 61 -10.25 -2.43 10.85
C LEU A 61 -9.32 -1.22 10.94
N ASP A 62 -9.64 -0.29 11.83
CA ASP A 62 -8.83 0.90 12.10
C ASP A 62 -8.44 1.72 10.84
N PRO A 63 -9.43 2.19 10.06
CA PRO A 63 -9.11 3.03 8.91
C PRO A 63 -8.49 4.35 9.38
N LYS A 64 -7.40 4.74 8.73
CA LYS A 64 -6.85 6.09 8.72
C LYS A 64 -7.26 6.74 7.40
N PRO A 65 -8.52 7.22 7.30
CA PRO A 65 -9.12 7.58 6.03
C PRO A 65 -8.33 8.67 5.32
N ALA A 66 -8.06 8.45 4.03
CA ALA A 66 -7.43 9.43 3.16
C ALA A 66 -8.11 9.46 1.80
N ILE A 67 -8.08 10.61 1.13
CA ILE A 67 -8.39 10.70 -0.30
C ILE A 67 -7.11 10.36 -1.07
N GLY A 68 -7.23 9.43 -2.02
CA GLY A 68 -6.09 8.85 -2.70
C GLY A 68 -6.47 8.06 -3.94
N ASN A 69 -5.46 7.76 -4.75
CA ASN A 69 -5.51 6.63 -5.67
C ASN A 69 -5.59 5.32 -4.85
N GLN A 70 -6.32 4.32 -5.36
CA GLN A 70 -6.51 3.04 -4.68
C GLN A 70 -5.17 2.33 -4.42
N GLU A 71 -4.18 2.58 -5.28
CA GLU A 71 -2.77 2.16 -5.17
C GLU A 71 -2.17 2.45 -3.78
N ARG A 72 -2.62 3.54 -3.14
CA ARG A 72 -2.04 4.07 -1.90
C ARG A 72 -2.03 3.06 -0.76
N SER A 73 -3.00 2.15 -0.70
CA SER A 73 -3.11 1.15 0.37
C SER A 73 -2.47 -0.21 0.03
N VAL A 74 -1.90 -0.37 -1.17
CA VAL A 74 -1.25 -1.62 -1.59
C VAL A 74 0.12 -1.83 -0.95
N PRO A 75 1.00 -0.80 -0.86
CA PRO A 75 2.33 -0.99 -0.31
C PRO A 75 2.25 -1.59 1.10
N GLU A 76 1.36 -1.10 1.96
CA GLU A 76 1.21 -1.59 3.33
C GLU A 76 0.97 -3.11 3.42
N LEU A 77 0.30 -3.71 2.43
CA LEU A 77 0.13 -5.18 2.33
C LEU A 77 1.40 -5.91 1.89
N MET A 78 2.32 -5.25 1.19
CA MET A 78 3.53 -5.85 0.65
C MET A 78 4.65 -5.99 1.69
N TRP A 79 4.91 -4.95 2.49
CA TRP A 79 6.08 -4.95 3.38
C TRP A 79 5.81 -5.57 4.76
N ASN A 80 4.56 -5.58 5.24
CA ASN A 80 4.25 -6.04 6.62
C ASN A 80 4.51 -7.54 6.87
N ARG A 81 4.71 -8.35 5.83
CA ARG A 81 5.05 -9.77 5.95
C ARG A 81 6.25 -10.17 5.10
N ILE A 82 7.05 -9.19 4.67
CA ILE A 82 8.27 -9.49 3.92
C ILE A 82 9.23 -10.33 4.77
N ASP A 83 9.23 -10.12 6.09
CA ASP A 83 10.06 -10.87 7.06
C ASP A 83 9.64 -12.34 7.20
N ASP A 84 8.42 -12.71 6.78
CA ASP A 84 7.98 -14.11 6.77
C ASP A 84 8.54 -14.88 5.56
N ALA A 85 9.02 -14.17 4.54
CA ALA A 85 9.57 -14.76 3.34
C ALA A 85 10.94 -15.38 3.64
N GLN A 86 11.06 -16.69 3.38
CA GLN A 86 12.28 -17.44 3.69
C GLN A 86 13.42 -17.15 2.70
N ASP A 87 13.09 -16.68 1.50
CA ASP A 87 14.04 -16.40 0.42
C ASP A 87 13.48 -15.34 -0.56
N ALA A 88 14.31 -14.95 -1.53
CA ALA A 88 13.94 -13.98 -2.56
C ALA A 88 12.77 -14.45 -3.45
N ALA A 89 12.63 -15.77 -3.69
CA ALA A 89 11.53 -16.30 -4.49
C ALA A 89 10.19 -16.14 -3.77
N ALA A 90 10.17 -16.35 -2.45
CA ALA A 90 9.02 -16.11 -1.59
C ALA A 90 8.64 -14.62 -1.53
N VAL A 91 9.62 -13.72 -1.49
CA VAL A 91 9.36 -12.26 -1.60
C VAL A 91 8.69 -11.93 -2.93
N HIS A 92 9.24 -12.42 -4.05
CA HIS A 92 8.64 -12.20 -5.37
C HIS A 92 7.22 -12.77 -5.48
N ASP A 93 6.96 -13.94 -4.87
CA ASP A 93 5.63 -14.53 -4.85
C ASP A 93 4.62 -13.70 -4.05
N LEU A 94 5.03 -13.15 -2.91
CA LEU A 94 4.22 -12.25 -2.09
C LEU A 94 3.90 -10.95 -2.83
N LEU A 95 4.89 -10.32 -3.47
CA LEU A 95 4.69 -9.12 -4.28
C LEU A 95 3.73 -9.37 -5.45
N ARG A 96 3.84 -10.52 -6.13
CA ARG A 96 2.93 -10.90 -7.22
C ARG A 96 1.49 -11.06 -6.74
N LYS A 97 1.27 -11.70 -5.59
CA LYS A 97 -0.06 -11.86 -5.00
C LYS A 97 -0.68 -10.52 -4.60
N ALA A 98 0.11 -9.62 -4.01
CA ALA A 98 -0.34 -8.27 -3.67
C ALA A 98 -0.72 -7.47 -4.93
N SER A 99 0.10 -7.52 -5.99
CA SER A 99 -0.21 -6.87 -7.27
C SER A 99 -1.47 -7.42 -7.94
N ASN A 100 -1.68 -8.75 -7.90
CA ASN A 100 -2.89 -9.37 -8.46
C ASN A 100 -4.15 -8.98 -7.67
N THR A 101 -4.04 -8.85 -6.35
CA THR A 101 -5.14 -8.39 -5.49
C THR A 101 -5.57 -6.97 -5.88
N TYR A 102 -4.61 -6.11 -6.21
CA TYR A 102 -4.91 -4.77 -6.70
C TYR A 102 -5.68 -4.77 -8.04
N SER A 103 -5.27 -5.61 -9.00
CA SER A 103 -5.96 -5.75 -10.30
C SER A 103 -7.42 -6.24 -10.16
N VAL A 104 -7.68 -7.16 -9.22
CA VAL A 104 -9.05 -7.61 -8.92
C VAL A 104 -9.89 -6.49 -8.29
N CYS A 105 -9.30 -5.69 -7.41
CA CYS A 105 -9.97 -4.54 -6.81
C CYS A 105 -10.34 -3.47 -7.85
N ASN A 106 -9.52 -3.26 -8.88
CA ASN A 106 -9.77 -2.27 -9.94
C ASN A 106 -10.79 -2.73 -11.00
N SER A 107 -10.96 -4.05 -11.17
CA SER A 107 -12.01 -4.62 -12.04
C SER A 107 -13.39 -4.70 -11.37
N CYS A 108 -13.47 -4.50 -10.06
CA CYS A 108 -14.72 -4.36 -9.32
C CYS A 108 -15.30 -2.94 -9.47
N THR A 109 -15.75 -2.57 -10.67
CA THR A 109 -16.31 -1.25 -11.00
C THR A 109 -17.73 -1.01 -10.45
N SER A 110 -18.30 -1.94 -9.70
CA SER A 110 -19.57 -1.74 -9.00
C SER A 110 -19.31 -1.28 -7.57
N PRO A 111 -19.78 -0.08 -7.15
CA PRO A 111 -19.65 0.32 -5.75
C PRO A 111 -20.36 -0.72 -4.86
N PRO A 112 -19.80 -1.11 -3.71
CA PRO A 112 -20.58 -1.85 -2.74
C PRO A 112 -21.73 -0.95 -2.33
N VAL A 113 -22.95 -1.33 -2.74
CA VAL A 113 -24.17 -0.62 -2.39
C VAL A 113 -24.25 -0.55 -0.87
N CYS A 114 -23.84 0.58 -0.30
CA CYS A 114 -23.96 0.88 1.13
C CYS A 114 -25.44 1.14 1.42
N ARG A 115 -26.24 0.09 1.54
CA ARG A 115 -27.52 0.19 2.27
C ARG A 115 -27.19 0.11 3.75
N ALA A 116 -26.98 1.28 4.36
CA ALA A 116 -27.11 1.42 5.80
C ALA A 116 -28.55 1.04 6.18
N ARG A 117 -28.76 -0.18 6.68
CA ARG A 117 -30.00 -0.53 7.38
C ARG A 117 -29.84 -0.01 8.80
N ARG A 118 -30.75 0.89 9.19
CA ARG A 118 -30.98 1.32 10.57
C ARG A 118 -31.42 0.15 11.42
#